data_AF-A0A852X780-F1
#
_entry.id   AF-A0A852X780-F1
#
_cell.length_a   1.000
_cell.length_b   1.000
_cell.length_c   1.000
_cell.angle_alpha   90.00
_cell.angle_beta   90.00
_cell.angle_gamma   90.00
#
_symmetry.space_group_name_H-M   'P 1'
#
loop_
_entity.id
_entity.type
_entity.pdbx_description
1 polymer ?
#
loop_
_entity_poly.entity_id
_entity_poly.type
_entity_poly.pdbx_seq_one_letter_code
_entity_poly.pdbx_strand_id
1 'polypeptide(L)'
;MLGVLATSGVLLLSGCVAAPAPPPVTIVATVTATPTPTPTPTPTPAPVEPAPAPAPEPVPNEPAPVYEPGPAVDLGARDGANGTPSLDGTGMPISYVVVSGDSFFDIAQRFDLPQQQLLRMNPQVHDFGENVYIGDVINLDWTKTG
;
A
#
# COMPACT_ATOMS: atom_id res chain seq x y z
N MET A 1 -32.99 7.79 56.11
CA MET A 1 -32.78 8.35 54.75
C MET A 1 -32.47 9.83 54.90
N LEU A 2 -31.22 10.23 54.61
CA LEU A 2 -30.69 11.55 54.19
C LEU A 2 -30.96 12.81 55.08
N GLY A 3 -29.95 13.41 55.73
CA GLY A 3 -29.08 14.51 55.21
C GLY A 3 -29.42 15.81 56.01
N VAL A 4 -28.58 16.79 56.35
CA VAL A 4 -27.31 17.37 55.85
C VAL A 4 -26.67 18.18 57.01
N LEU A 5 -25.34 18.19 57.08
CA LEU A 5 -24.49 19.01 57.96
C LEU A 5 -24.26 20.40 57.33
N ALA A 6 -24.29 21.48 58.12
CA ALA A 6 -23.77 22.79 57.71
C ALA A 6 -22.96 23.41 58.86
N THR A 7 -21.66 23.61 58.66
CA THR A 7 -20.78 24.32 59.61
C THR A 7 -20.05 25.44 58.87
N SER A 8 -20.39 26.68 59.20
CA SER A 8 -19.73 27.90 58.74
C SER A 8 -18.42 28.13 59.50
N GLY A 9 -17.36 28.51 58.78
CA GLY A 9 -16.04 28.82 59.32
C GLY A 9 -15.92 30.24 59.88
N VAL A 10 -14.92 30.43 60.75
CA VAL A 10 -14.46 31.74 61.24
C VAL A 10 -12.98 31.91 60.87
N LEU A 11 -12.67 33.04 60.23
CA LEU A 11 -11.35 33.46 59.77
C LEU A 11 -10.68 34.30 60.86
N LEU A 12 -9.43 34.01 61.24
CA LEU A 12 -8.61 34.90 62.08
C LEU A 12 -7.25 35.13 61.39
N LEU A 13 -6.98 36.41 61.07
CA LEU A 13 -5.74 36.92 60.49
C LEU A 13 -4.63 36.97 61.57
N SER A 14 -3.48 36.37 61.29
CA SER A 14 -2.27 36.51 62.11
C SER A 14 -1.18 37.17 61.26
N GLY A 15 -0.81 38.41 61.59
CA GLY A 15 0.30 39.14 60.98
C GLY A 15 1.63 38.77 61.64
N CYS A 16 2.70 38.68 60.84
CA CYS A 16 4.06 38.41 61.33
C CYS A 16 4.88 39.70 61.37
N VAL A 17 5.56 39.98 62.48
CA VAL A 17 6.56 41.05 62.62
C VAL A 17 7.96 40.44 62.46
N ALA A 18 8.84 41.06 61.66
CA ALA A 18 10.18 40.56 61.40
C ALA A 18 11.17 40.98 62.50
N ALA A 19 12.04 40.06 62.91
CA ALA A 19 13.02 40.26 63.99
C ALA A 19 14.30 41.00 63.53
N PRO A 20 15.01 41.72 64.43
CA PRO A 20 16.20 42.51 64.07
C PRO A 20 17.41 41.65 63.70
N ALA A 21 18.20 42.11 62.71
CA ALA A 21 19.32 41.37 62.15
C ALA A 21 20.60 41.39 63.04
N PRO A 22 21.40 40.30 63.06
CA PRO A 22 22.62 40.19 63.86
C PRO A 22 23.81 40.99 63.27
N PRO A 23 24.86 41.26 64.07
CA PRO A 23 26.02 42.06 63.65
C PRO A 23 26.92 41.32 62.65
N PRO A 24 27.71 42.07 61.83
CA PRO A 24 28.50 41.48 60.76
C PRO A 24 29.78 40.77 61.26
N VAL A 25 30.12 39.67 60.60
CA VAL A 25 31.31 38.83 60.87
C VAL A 25 32.38 39.10 59.81
N THR A 26 33.62 39.34 60.23
CA THR A 26 34.76 39.57 59.32
C THR A 26 35.48 38.25 58.99
N ILE A 27 35.64 37.94 57.70
CA ILE A 27 36.25 36.70 57.21
C ILE A 27 37.61 37.02 56.56
N VAL A 28 38.66 36.31 56.98
CA VAL A 28 40.01 36.41 56.38
C VAL A 28 40.13 35.33 55.31
N ALA A 29 40.39 35.74 54.06
CA ALA A 29 40.53 34.84 52.92
C ALA A 29 42.00 34.68 52.52
N THR A 30 42.52 33.45 52.56
CA THR A 30 43.81 33.09 51.99
C THR A 30 43.59 32.58 50.57
N VAL A 31 44.26 33.20 49.58
CA VAL A 31 44.12 32.84 48.16
C VAL A 31 45.20 31.82 47.80
N THR A 32 44.78 30.60 47.46
CA THR A 32 45.68 29.58 46.90
C THR A 32 45.76 29.76 45.38
N ALA A 33 46.97 29.82 44.82
CA ALA A 33 47.14 29.97 43.38
C ALA A 33 46.70 28.70 42.63
N THR A 34 45.84 28.86 41.61
CA THR A 34 45.37 27.78 40.75
C THR A 34 46.50 27.35 39.81
N PRO A 35 46.86 26.06 39.72
CA PRO A 35 47.83 25.60 38.74
C PRO A 35 47.30 25.82 37.31
N THR A 36 48.16 26.29 36.41
CA THR A 36 47.84 26.46 34.99
C THR A 36 47.51 25.09 34.36
N PRO A 37 46.35 24.93 33.69
CA PRO A 37 46.02 23.66 33.05
C PRO A 37 46.99 23.37 31.90
N THR A 38 47.46 22.12 31.81
CA THR A 38 48.23 21.62 30.66
C THR A 38 47.34 21.65 29.41
N PRO A 39 47.83 22.14 28.25
CA PRO A 39 47.03 22.16 27.04
C PRO A 39 46.59 20.74 26.66
N THR A 40 45.28 20.58 26.43
CA THR A 40 44.70 19.33 25.92
C THR A 40 45.10 19.16 24.46
N PRO A 41 45.60 17.99 24.01
CA PRO A 41 45.91 17.78 22.60
C PRO A 41 44.66 17.95 21.74
N THR A 42 44.79 18.69 20.64
CA THR A 42 43.72 18.85 19.64
C THR A 42 43.36 17.47 19.07
N PRO A 43 42.08 17.06 19.05
CA PRO A 43 41.69 15.80 18.46
C PRO A 43 42.04 15.80 16.96
N THR A 44 42.68 14.73 16.50
CA THR A 44 42.89 14.47 15.07
C THR A 44 41.51 14.34 14.40
N PRO A 45 41.23 15.06 13.29
CA PRO A 45 39.96 14.93 12.59
C PRO A 45 39.77 13.48 12.12
N ALA A 46 38.57 12.93 12.36
CA ALA A 46 38.21 11.61 11.87
C ALA A 46 38.27 11.59 10.33
N PRO A 47 38.70 10.48 9.70
CA PRO A 47 38.62 10.30 8.26
C PRO A 47 37.18 10.54 7.80
N VAL A 48 36.99 11.50 6.91
CA VAL A 48 35.67 11.76 6.31
C VAL A 48 35.35 10.57 5.41
N GLU A 49 34.27 9.85 5.73
CA GLU A 49 33.79 8.75 4.90
C GLU A 49 33.47 9.28 3.49
N PRO A 50 33.96 8.63 2.41
CA PRO A 50 33.65 9.04 1.05
C PRO A 50 32.13 9.03 0.84
N ALA A 51 31.59 10.08 0.21
CA ALA A 51 30.17 10.15 -0.10
C ALA A 51 29.72 8.91 -0.90
N PRO A 52 28.51 8.37 -0.65
CA PRO A 52 27.97 7.25 -1.41
C PRO A 52 27.94 7.58 -2.90
N ALA A 53 28.28 6.59 -3.74
CA ALA A 53 28.18 6.75 -5.19
C ALA A 53 26.73 7.09 -5.60
N PRO A 54 26.54 7.92 -6.64
CA PRO A 54 25.21 8.25 -7.14
C PRO A 54 24.48 6.98 -7.63
N ALA A 55 23.16 6.93 -7.41
CA ALA A 55 22.33 5.84 -7.92
C ALA A 55 22.45 5.76 -9.46
N PRO A 56 22.45 4.56 -10.04
CA PRO A 56 22.48 4.40 -11.49
C PRO A 56 21.26 5.06 -12.12
N GLU A 57 21.44 5.64 -13.31
CA GLU A 57 20.34 6.22 -14.08
C GLU A 57 19.30 5.14 -14.42
N PRO A 58 17.99 5.46 -14.43
CA PRO A 58 16.95 4.49 -14.77
C PRO A 58 17.13 4.06 -16.24
N VAL A 59 17.44 2.79 -16.44
CA VAL A 59 17.44 2.18 -17.77
C VAL A 59 15.99 1.90 -18.20
N PRO A 60 15.57 2.31 -19.41
CA PRO A 60 14.26 1.95 -19.94
C PRO A 60 14.08 0.44 -19.98
N ASN A 61 12.92 -0.05 -19.51
CA ASN A 61 12.55 -1.44 -19.68
C ASN A 61 12.50 -1.80 -21.18
N GLU A 62 12.84 -3.06 -21.50
CA GLU A 62 12.64 -3.58 -22.85
C GLU A 62 11.16 -3.43 -23.27
N PRO A 63 10.88 -3.13 -24.55
CA PRO A 63 9.51 -3.12 -25.05
C PRO A 63 8.81 -4.44 -24.75
N ALA A 64 7.54 -4.38 -24.34
CA ALA A 64 6.76 -5.58 -24.11
C ALA A 64 6.71 -6.45 -25.39
N PRO A 65 6.85 -7.79 -25.27
CA PRO A 65 6.68 -8.67 -26.41
C PRO A 65 5.29 -8.49 -27.01
N VAL A 66 5.21 -8.48 -28.34
CA VAL A 66 3.93 -8.45 -29.04
C VAL A 66 3.33 -9.86 -28.94
N TYR A 67 2.31 -10.01 -28.10
CA TYR A 67 1.52 -11.23 -28.05
C TYR A 67 0.65 -11.30 -29.30
N GLU A 68 0.91 -12.30 -30.15
CA GLU A 68 -0.02 -12.66 -31.21
C GLU A 68 -1.25 -13.29 -30.55
N PRO A 69 -2.46 -12.73 -30.73
CA PRO A 69 -3.67 -13.33 -30.19
C PRO A 69 -3.82 -14.70 -30.84
N GLY A 70 -3.52 -15.76 -30.10
CA GLY A 70 -3.55 -17.12 -30.60
C GLY A 70 -4.97 -17.64 -30.83
N PRO A 71 -5.09 -18.86 -31.37
CA PRO A 71 -6.36 -19.55 -31.41
C PRO A 71 -6.92 -19.78 -30.02
N ALA A 72 -8.24 -19.82 -29.90
CA ALA A 72 -8.91 -20.32 -28.71
C ALA A 72 -8.50 -21.77 -28.45
N VAL A 73 -7.98 -22.07 -27.26
CA VAL A 73 -7.60 -23.43 -26.85
C VAL A 73 -8.48 -23.84 -25.69
N ASP A 74 -9.33 -24.86 -25.87
CA ASP A 74 -10.15 -25.37 -24.76
C ASP A 74 -9.28 -26.11 -23.74
N LEU A 75 -9.04 -25.47 -22.60
CA LEU A 75 -8.34 -26.02 -21.44
C LEU A 75 -9.22 -26.97 -20.62
N GLY A 76 -10.49 -27.15 -21.02
CA GLY A 76 -11.47 -28.00 -20.38
C GLY A 76 -12.50 -27.24 -19.56
N ALA A 77 -13.59 -27.94 -19.23
CA ALA A 77 -14.66 -27.37 -18.43
C ALA A 77 -14.16 -26.90 -17.05
N ARG A 78 -14.67 -25.76 -16.59
CA ARG A 78 -14.34 -25.18 -15.29
C ARG A 78 -15.57 -24.48 -14.71
N ASP A 79 -15.51 -24.21 -13.41
CA ASP A 79 -16.55 -23.40 -12.76
C ASP A 79 -16.63 -22.03 -13.43
N GLY A 80 -17.86 -21.54 -13.65
CA GLY A 80 -18.10 -20.34 -14.46
C GLY A 80 -18.00 -20.51 -15.98
N ALA A 81 -17.70 -21.71 -16.50
CA ALA A 81 -17.76 -22.00 -17.94
C ALA A 81 -18.16 -23.45 -18.23
N ASN A 82 -19.40 -23.76 -17.90
CA ASN A 82 -20.03 -25.09 -17.97
C ASN A 82 -20.71 -25.39 -19.31
N GLY A 83 -20.89 -24.37 -20.14
CA GLY A 83 -21.40 -24.47 -21.50
C GLY A 83 -20.55 -25.38 -22.38
N THR A 84 -21.17 -25.85 -23.47
CA THR A 84 -20.52 -26.75 -24.42
C THR A 84 -19.99 -25.94 -25.60
N PRO A 85 -18.69 -26.00 -25.92
CA PRO A 85 -18.16 -25.37 -27.12
C PRO A 85 -18.55 -26.15 -28.37
N SER A 86 -18.74 -25.42 -29.46
CA SER A 86 -18.78 -25.99 -30.80
C SER A 86 -17.38 -25.98 -31.39
N LEU A 87 -16.99 -27.09 -32.01
CA LEU A 87 -15.70 -27.25 -32.67
C LEU A 87 -15.88 -27.23 -34.20
N ASP A 88 -14.86 -26.79 -34.93
CA ASP A 88 -14.81 -26.94 -36.38
C ASP A 88 -14.36 -28.35 -36.82
N GLY A 89 -14.21 -28.55 -38.13
CA GLY A 89 -13.76 -29.83 -38.70
C GLY A 89 -12.31 -30.23 -38.36
N THR A 90 -11.53 -29.33 -37.77
CA THR A 90 -10.16 -29.57 -37.29
C THR A 90 -10.08 -29.75 -35.77
N GLY A 91 -11.21 -29.58 -35.06
CA GLY A 91 -11.30 -29.67 -33.61
C GLY A 91 -11.02 -28.35 -32.89
N MET A 92 -10.93 -27.21 -33.59
CA MET A 92 -10.74 -25.90 -32.96
C MET A 92 -12.07 -25.33 -32.45
N PRO A 93 -12.12 -24.73 -31.24
CA PRO A 93 -13.30 -24.02 -30.75
C PRO A 93 -13.67 -22.83 -31.64
N ILE A 94 -14.93 -22.78 -32.07
CA ILE A 94 -15.45 -21.70 -32.91
C ILE A 94 -16.56 -20.90 -32.24
N SER A 95 -17.30 -21.52 -31.32
CA SER A 95 -18.31 -20.82 -30.54
C SER A 95 -18.58 -21.53 -29.21
N TYR A 96 -19.21 -20.79 -28.30
CA TYR A 96 -19.58 -21.27 -26.98
C TYR A 96 -20.96 -20.74 -26.60
N VAL A 97 -21.84 -21.61 -26.10
CA VAL A 97 -23.18 -21.22 -25.65
C VAL A 97 -23.19 -21.08 -24.15
N VAL A 98 -23.54 -19.89 -23.67
CA VAL A 98 -23.56 -19.54 -22.25
C VAL A 98 -24.69 -20.27 -21.54
N VAL A 99 -24.40 -20.90 -20.41
CA VAL A 99 -25.39 -21.56 -19.56
C VAL A 99 -25.47 -20.92 -18.18
N SER A 100 -26.40 -21.39 -17.35
CA SER A 100 -26.57 -20.86 -15.99
C SER A 100 -25.30 -21.07 -15.16
N GLY A 101 -24.86 -20.01 -14.48
CA GLY A 101 -23.65 -20.02 -13.67
C GLY A 101 -22.38 -19.63 -14.44
N ASP A 102 -22.45 -19.40 -15.74
CA ASP A 102 -21.30 -18.96 -16.52
C ASP A 102 -21.01 -17.47 -16.35
N SER A 103 -19.74 -17.10 -16.48
CA SER A 103 -19.29 -15.70 -16.55
C SER A 103 -18.40 -15.49 -17.77
N PHE A 104 -18.39 -14.28 -18.33
CA PHE A 104 -17.58 -14.00 -19.52
C PHE A 104 -16.07 -14.16 -19.27
N PHE A 105 -15.61 -13.80 -18.07
CA PHE A 105 -14.22 -14.00 -17.64
C PHE A 105 -13.87 -15.49 -17.53
N ASP A 106 -14.79 -16.28 -16.97
CA ASP A 106 -14.61 -17.72 -16.84
C ASP A 106 -14.78 -18.46 -18.18
N ILE A 107 -15.40 -17.85 -19.18
CA ILE A 107 -15.33 -18.36 -20.55
C ILE A 107 -13.96 -18.03 -21.15
N ALA A 108 -13.47 -16.80 -21.01
CA ALA A 108 -12.21 -16.36 -21.61
C ALA A 108 -11.00 -17.22 -21.23
N GLN A 109 -10.76 -17.46 -19.94
CA GLN A 109 -9.63 -18.31 -19.53
C GLN A 109 -9.85 -19.81 -19.76
N ARG A 110 -11.08 -20.28 -20.03
CA ARG A 110 -11.30 -21.68 -20.42
C ARG A 110 -10.68 -21.88 -21.79
N PHE A 111 -10.81 -20.87 -22.65
CA PHE A 111 -10.31 -20.89 -24.01
C PHE A 111 -8.91 -20.28 -24.16
N ASP A 112 -8.21 -20.03 -23.05
CA ASP A 112 -6.89 -19.39 -23.02
C ASP A 112 -6.84 -18.05 -23.78
N LEU A 113 -7.92 -17.26 -23.70
CA LEU A 113 -8.02 -15.96 -24.37
C LEU A 113 -7.96 -14.80 -23.36
N PRO A 114 -7.22 -13.72 -23.67
CA PRO A 114 -7.36 -12.47 -22.94
C PRO A 114 -8.81 -11.96 -23.05
N GLN A 115 -9.42 -11.56 -21.93
CA GLN A 115 -10.80 -11.08 -21.91
C GLN A 115 -11.04 -9.94 -22.92
N GLN A 116 -10.09 -9.01 -23.02
CA GLN A 116 -10.18 -7.91 -23.97
C GLN A 116 -10.20 -8.38 -25.43
N GLN A 117 -9.47 -9.46 -25.74
CA GLN A 117 -9.50 -10.05 -27.07
C GLN A 117 -10.86 -10.69 -27.34
N LEU A 118 -11.39 -11.45 -26.37
CA LEU A 118 -12.70 -12.06 -26.49
C LEU A 118 -13.82 -11.01 -26.64
N LEU A 119 -13.74 -9.86 -25.94
CA LEU A 119 -14.66 -8.73 -26.11
C LEU A 119 -14.60 -8.16 -27.53
N ARG A 120 -13.40 -8.01 -28.11
CA ARG A 120 -13.24 -7.54 -29.50
C ARG A 120 -13.87 -8.48 -30.52
N MET A 121 -13.84 -9.78 -30.25
CA MET A 121 -14.49 -10.80 -31.07
C MET A 121 -16.01 -10.85 -30.87
N ASN A 122 -16.51 -10.25 -29.79
CA ASN A 122 -17.89 -10.29 -29.35
C ASN A 122 -18.42 -8.88 -29.01
N PRO A 123 -18.54 -7.98 -29.99
CA PRO A 123 -18.98 -6.60 -29.76
C PRO A 123 -20.42 -6.49 -29.22
N GLN A 124 -21.21 -7.56 -29.29
CA GLN A 124 -22.52 -7.68 -28.66
C GLN A 124 -22.45 -7.78 -27.13
N VAL A 125 -21.29 -8.17 -26.58
CA VAL A 125 -21.07 -8.24 -25.14
C VAL A 125 -20.66 -6.87 -24.65
N HIS A 126 -21.53 -6.25 -23.86
CA HIS A 126 -21.36 -4.91 -23.32
C HIS A 126 -20.75 -4.94 -21.92
N ASP A 127 -20.51 -3.76 -21.35
CA ASP A 127 -20.07 -3.57 -19.96
C ASP A 127 -18.88 -4.46 -19.57
N PHE A 128 -17.91 -4.59 -20.49
CA PHE A 128 -16.69 -5.37 -20.28
C PHE A 128 -16.93 -6.87 -19.96
N GLY A 129 -18.10 -7.41 -20.33
CA GLY A 129 -18.47 -8.79 -20.05
C GLY A 129 -19.04 -9.00 -18.64
N GLU A 130 -19.44 -7.93 -17.95
CA GLU A 130 -20.19 -8.02 -16.69
C GLU A 130 -21.57 -8.66 -16.90
N ASN A 131 -22.19 -8.39 -18.06
CA ASN A 131 -23.51 -8.90 -18.41
C ASN A 131 -23.40 -9.90 -19.56
N VAL A 132 -23.52 -11.18 -19.24
CA VAL A 132 -23.70 -12.27 -20.20
C VAL A 132 -24.96 -13.04 -19.82
N TYR A 133 -25.78 -13.38 -20.82
CA TYR A 133 -27.07 -14.01 -20.61
C TYR A 133 -27.04 -15.47 -21.07
N ILE A 134 -27.85 -16.29 -20.41
CA ILE A 134 -28.03 -17.69 -20.79
C ILE A 134 -28.54 -17.76 -22.23
N GLY A 135 -27.87 -18.58 -23.05
CA GLY A 135 -28.16 -18.73 -24.47
C GLY A 135 -27.37 -17.78 -25.38
N ASP A 136 -26.61 -16.84 -24.82
CA ASP A 136 -25.70 -16.03 -25.63
C ASP A 136 -24.67 -16.94 -26.32
N VAL A 137 -24.40 -16.62 -27.59
CA VAL A 137 -23.39 -17.31 -28.38
C VAL A 137 -22.14 -16.45 -28.41
N ILE A 138 -21.09 -16.94 -27.76
CA ILE A 138 -19.78 -16.32 -27.72
C ILE A 138 -18.97 -16.86 -28.90
N ASN A 139 -18.52 -15.97 -29.77
CA ASN A 139 -17.58 -16.24 -30.84
C ASN A 139 -16.19 -16.53 -30.24
N LEU A 140 -15.62 -17.69 -30.59
CA LEU A 140 -14.26 -18.10 -30.22
C LEU A 140 -13.32 -18.12 -31.43
N ASP A 141 -13.84 -17.83 -32.62
CA ASP A 141 -13.03 -17.73 -33.83
C ASP A 141 -12.22 -16.44 -33.83
N TRP A 142 -10.98 -16.54 -33.35
CA TRP A 142 -10.00 -15.45 -33.28
C TRP A 142 -9.67 -14.79 -34.63
N THR A 143 -9.99 -15.46 -35.75
CA THR A 143 -9.82 -14.89 -37.10
C THR A 143 -10.99 -13.98 -37.49
N LYS A 144 -12.13 -14.10 -36.79
CA LYS A 144 -13.29 -13.23 -36.95
C LYS A 144 -13.34 -12.24 -35.80
N THR A 145 -12.63 -11.12 -35.97
CA THR A 145 -12.93 -9.92 -35.18
C THR A 145 -14.21 -9.27 -35.72
N GLY A 146 -15.09 -8.81 -34.84
CA GLY A 146 -16.33 -8.13 -35.21
C GLY A 146 -16.12 -6.81 -35.96
#